data_AF-A0A443SE75-F1
#
_entry.id   AF-A0A443SE75-F1
#
_cell.length_a   1.000
_cell.length_b   1.000
_cell.length_c   1.000
_cell.angle_alpha   90.00
_cell.angle_beta   90.00
_cell.angle_gamma   90.00
#
_symmetry.space_group_name_H-M   'P 1'
#
loop_
_entity.id
_entity.type
_entity.pdbx_description
1 polymer ?
#
loop_
_entity_poly.entity_id
_entity_poly.type
_entity_poly.pdbx_seq_one_letter_code
_entity_poly.pdbx_strand_id
1 'polypeptide(L)'
;YCLTDKPCIKPFDPQITGNQPYPITEYQPVYFVSESFEEAQIKLREFALSIPRPFTVRYNPYTQTVEILDRKPQIDSLARDIQDEMQLLLDAIKKIR
;
A
#
# COMPACT_ATOMS: atom_id res chain seq x y z
N TYR A 1 27.21 -5.06 4.57
CA TYR A 1 26.75 -5.36 5.94
C TYR A 1 25.39 -6.08 5.91
N CYS A 2 24.36 -5.49 5.30
CA CYS A 2 23.03 -6.08 5.16
C CYS A 2 22.97 -7.47 4.49
N LEU A 3 23.88 -7.75 3.55
CA LEU A 3 23.98 -9.03 2.83
C LEU A 3 25.09 -9.95 3.36
N THR A 4 25.59 -9.69 4.57
CA THR A 4 26.56 -10.56 5.26
C THR A 4 25.86 -11.35 6.35
N ASP A 5 26.54 -12.29 7.00
CA ASP A 5 25.96 -13.08 8.11
C ASP A 5 25.88 -12.31 9.45
N LYS A 6 26.20 -11.01 9.44
CA LYS A 6 26.25 -10.16 10.65
C LYS A 6 24.86 -9.75 11.16
N PRO A 7 23.95 -9.19 10.33
CA PRO A 7 22.62 -8.83 10.78
C PRO A 7 21.63 -10.01 10.78
N CYS A 8 20.58 -9.89 11.57
CA CYS A 8 19.46 -10.81 11.58
C CYS A 8 18.46 -10.44 10.48
N ILE A 9 18.18 -11.38 9.57
CA ILE A 9 17.18 -11.20 8.52
C ILE A 9 15.87 -11.84 8.98
N LYS A 10 14.77 -11.08 8.90
CA LYS A 10 13.42 -11.51 9.28
C LYS A 10 12.43 -11.31 8.13
N PRO A 11 11.34 -12.08 8.06
CA PRO A 11 10.27 -11.80 7.10
C PRO A 11 9.60 -10.45 7.41
N PHE A 12 9.19 -9.73 6.37
CA PHE A 12 8.47 -8.47 6.51
C PHE A 12 7.07 -8.72 7.08
N ASP A 13 6.82 -8.10 8.24
CA ASP A 13 5.53 -8.04 8.94
C ASP A 13 5.35 -6.62 9.47
N PRO A 14 4.42 -5.82 8.93
CA PRO A 14 4.19 -4.45 9.35
C PRO A 14 3.91 -4.28 10.86
N GLN A 15 3.26 -5.24 11.51
CA GLN A 15 2.93 -5.17 12.94
C GLN A 15 4.17 -5.30 13.82
N ILE A 16 5.13 -6.12 13.41
CA ILE A 16 6.39 -6.33 14.12
C ILE A 16 7.40 -5.24 13.74
N THR A 17 7.54 -4.98 12.44
CA THR A 17 8.50 -4.01 11.89
C THR A 17 8.23 -2.60 12.44
N GLY A 18 6.97 -2.18 12.58
CA GLY A 18 6.62 -0.87 13.13
C GLY A 18 7.04 -0.67 14.61
N ASN A 19 7.23 -1.76 15.35
CA ASN A 19 7.60 -1.74 16.77
C ASN A 19 9.09 -2.07 17.01
N GLN A 20 9.86 -2.38 15.96
CA GLN A 20 11.26 -2.79 16.08
C GLN A 20 12.14 -1.56 16.44
N PRO A 21 12.82 -1.54 17.60
CA PRO A 21 13.77 -0.48 17.92
C PRO A 21 14.98 -0.54 16.99
N TYR A 22 15.54 0.63 16.67
CA TYR A 22 16.64 0.77 15.73
C TYR A 22 17.70 1.78 16.22
N PRO A 23 19.01 1.49 16.05
CA PRO A 23 20.07 2.46 16.33
C PRO A 23 20.13 3.53 15.25
N ILE A 24 20.50 4.76 15.63
CA ILE A 24 20.61 5.90 14.69
C ILE A 24 22.03 5.98 14.09
N THR A 25 23.06 5.68 14.88
CA THR A 25 24.47 5.92 14.56
C THR A 25 25.21 4.69 14.03
N GLU A 26 24.63 3.50 14.14
CA GLU A 26 25.26 2.22 13.77
C GLU A 26 24.49 1.50 12.66
N TYR A 27 25.12 0.48 12.09
CA TYR A 27 24.45 -0.39 11.13
C TYR A 27 23.28 -1.13 11.78
N GLN A 28 22.21 -1.31 11.00
CA GLN A 28 20.98 -1.90 11.50
C GLN A 28 21.19 -3.38 11.84
N PRO A 29 20.88 -3.82 13.07
CA PRO A 29 21.10 -5.20 13.48
C PRO A 29 20.05 -6.15 12.88
N VAL A 30 18.91 -5.61 12.42
CA VAL A 30 17.79 -6.37 11.86
C VAL A 30 17.40 -5.79 10.50
N TYR A 31 17.21 -6.66 9.50
CA TYR A 31 16.63 -6.31 8.21
C TYR A 31 15.37 -7.16 7.98
N PHE A 32 14.37 -6.54 7.36
CA PHE A 32 13.12 -7.21 6.98
C PHE A 32 13.10 -7.43 5.46
N VAL A 33 12.73 -8.64 5.06
CA VAL A 33 12.70 -9.06 3.65
C VAL A 33 11.28 -9.46 3.27
N SER A 34 10.81 -8.96 2.14
CA SER A 34 9.62 -9.45 1.44
C SER A 34 10.04 -10.22 0.19
N GLU A 35 9.21 -11.15 -0.27
CA GLU A 35 9.49 -11.93 -1.49
C GLU A 35 9.31 -11.07 -2.74
N SER A 36 8.41 -10.08 -2.68
CA SER A 36 8.17 -9.11 -3.75
C SER A 36 7.68 -7.76 -3.21
N PHE A 37 7.67 -6.74 -4.09
CA PHE A 37 7.02 -5.47 -3.79
C PHE A 37 5.50 -5.60 -3.70
N GLU A 38 4.90 -6.51 -4.47
CA GLU A 38 3.46 -6.77 -4.46
C GLU A 38 3.01 -7.32 -3.10
N GLU A 39 3.72 -8.32 -2.58
CA GLU A 39 3.46 -8.89 -1.26
C GLU A 39 3.60 -7.83 -0.15
N ALA A 40 4.66 -7.01 -0.23
CA ALA A 40 4.87 -5.92 0.73
C ALA A 40 3.74 -4.88 0.69
N GLN A 41 3.26 -4.53 -0.51
CA GLN A 41 2.13 -3.61 -0.68
C GLN A 41 0.82 -4.18 -0.11
N ILE A 42 0.56 -5.47 -0.32
CA ILE A 42 -0.63 -6.16 0.23
C ILE A 42 -0.56 -6.14 1.76
N LYS A 43 0.54 -6.61 2.35
CA LYS A 43 0.75 -6.61 3.81
C LYS A 43 0.59 -5.23 4.42
N LEU A 44 1.17 -4.21 3.78
CA LEU A 44 1.07 -2.82 4.26
C LEU A 44 -0.35 -2.27 4.14
N ARG A 45 -1.09 -2.62 3.08
CA ARG A 45 -2.50 -2.24 2.91
C ARG A 45 -3.37 -2.84 4.00
N GLU A 46 -3.20 -4.13 4.29
CA GLU A 46 -3.90 -4.82 5.38
C GLU A 46 -3.58 -4.21 6.74
N PHE A 47 -2.31 -3.93 7.00
CA PHE A 47 -1.89 -3.23 8.22
C PHE A 47 -2.53 -1.85 8.33
N ALA A 48 -2.57 -1.07 7.25
CA ALA A 48 -3.17 0.25 7.24
C ALA A 48 -4.69 0.24 7.50
N LEU A 49 -5.39 -0.88 7.26
CA LEU A 49 -6.80 -1.07 7.61
C LEU A 49 -7.00 -1.34 9.11
N SER A 50 -5.99 -1.89 9.79
CA SER A 50 -6.04 -2.13 11.24
C SER A 50 -5.94 -0.85 12.07
N ILE A 51 -5.48 0.26 11.47
CA ILE A 51 -5.36 1.56 12.14
C ILE A 51 -6.76 2.15 12.33
N PRO A 52 -7.19 2.43 13.58
CA PRO A 52 -8.53 2.97 13.83
C PRO A 52 -8.64 4.40 13.30
N ARG A 53 -9.45 4.58 12.25
CA ARG A 53 -9.79 5.89 11.68
C ARG A 53 -11.25 5.91 11.21
N PRO A 54 -11.99 7.02 11.40
CA PRO A 54 -13.41 7.08 11.06
C PRO A 54 -13.69 7.30 9.55
N PHE A 55 -12.65 7.40 8.73
CA PHE A 55 -12.74 7.65 7.29
C PHE A 55 -11.67 6.84 6.53
N THR A 56 -11.90 6.66 5.23
CA THR A 56 -10.88 6.15 4.30
C THR A 56 -10.38 7.29 3.45
N VAL A 57 -9.18 7.16 2.87
CA VAL A 57 -8.62 8.15 1.96
C VAL A 57 -8.28 7.52 0.63
N ARG A 58 -8.38 8.31 -0.44
CA ARG A 58 -7.94 7.97 -1.79
C ARG A 58 -6.99 9.04 -2.28
N TYR A 59 -5.95 8.63 -2.99
CA TYR A 59 -5.11 9.56 -3.73
C TYR A 59 -5.71 9.84 -5.11
N ASN A 60 -5.91 11.11 -5.45
CA ASN A 60 -6.28 11.53 -6.79
C ASN A 60 -5.00 11.97 -7.54
N PRO A 61 -4.52 11.18 -8.53
CA PRO A 61 -3.29 11.49 -9.24
C PRO A 61 -3.42 12.70 -10.19
N TYR A 62 -4.63 13.03 -10.65
CA TYR A 62 -4.85 14.14 -11.58
C TYR A 62 -4.70 15.50 -10.89
N THR A 63 -5.22 15.62 -9.67
CA THR A 63 -5.13 16.84 -8.86
C THR A 63 -3.98 16.80 -7.86
N GLN A 64 -3.32 15.65 -7.73
CA GLN A 64 -2.28 15.38 -6.72
C GLN A 64 -2.78 15.62 -5.28
N THR A 65 -4.06 15.38 -5.02
CA THR A 65 -4.69 15.61 -3.70
C THR A 65 -5.11 14.31 -3.02
N VAL A 66 -5.22 14.36 -1.69
CA VAL A 66 -5.83 13.30 -0.89
C VAL A 66 -7.31 13.59 -0.72
N GLU A 67 -8.16 12.70 -1.21
CA GLU A 67 -9.61 12.75 -1.06
C GLU A 67 -10.02 11.90 0.14
N ILE A 68 -10.85 12.47 1.01
CA ILE A 68 -11.46 11.75 2.13
C ILE A 68 -12.74 11.10 1.63
N LEU A 69 -12.94 9.83 1.96
CA LEU A 69 -14.13 9.05 1.67
C LEU A 69 -14.91 8.88 2.97
N ASP A 70 -15.71 9.89 3.33
CA ASP A 70 -16.53 9.93 4.55
C ASP A 70 -18.04 10.05 4.26
N ARG A 71 -18.42 10.39 3.02
CA ARG A 71 -19.81 10.68 2.64
C ARG A 71 -20.23 9.94 1.37
N LYS A 72 -21.53 9.63 1.28
CA LYS A 72 -22.15 8.96 0.11
C LYS A 72 -21.76 9.59 -1.25
N PRO A 73 -21.80 10.92 -1.45
CA PRO A 73 -21.48 11.51 -2.75
C PRO A 73 -20.04 11.24 -3.23
N GLN A 74 -19.07 11.17 -2.31
CA GLN A 74 -17.67 10.85 -2.65
C GLN A 74 -17.53 9.38 -3.05
N ILE A 75 -18.20 8.48 -2.33
CA ILE A 75 -18.23 7.05 -2.64
C ILE A 75 -18.88 6.82 -4.00
N ASP A 76 -20.00 7.50 -4.28
CA ASP A 76 -20.69 7.41 -5.56
C ASP A 76 -19.83 7.95 -6.72
N SER A 77 -19.03 9.01 -6.47
CA SER A 77 -18.09 9.51 -7.47
C SER A 77 -17.00 8.49 -7.78
N LEU A 78 -16.41 7.89 -6.75
CA LEU A 78 -15.39 6.85 -6.92
C LEU A 78 -15.96 5.62 -7.66
N ALA A 79 -17.19 5.20 -7.35
CA ALA A 79 -17.83 4.09 -8.04
C ALA A 79 -18.04 4.38 -9.53
N ARG A 80 -18.41 5.61 -9.89
CA ARG A 80 -18.52 6.05 -11.29
C ARG A 80 -17.16 6.04 -11.99
N ASP A 81 -16.12 6.60 -11.37
CA ASP A 81 -14.77 6.61 -11.93
C ASP A 81 -14.28 5.19 -12.26
N ILE A 82 -14.46 4.24 -11.32
CA ILE A 82 -14.09 2.83 -11.52
C ILE A 82 -14.91 2.19 -12.64
N GLN A 83 -16.21 2.53 -12.74
CA GLN A 83 -17.07 2.02 -13.80
C GLN A 83 -16.62 2.50 -15.19
N ASP A 84 -16.23 3.76 -15.31
CA ASP A 84 -15.73 4.35 -16.56
C ASP A 84 -14.39 3.70 -16.98
N GLU A 85 -13.48 3.49 -16.02
CA GLU A 85 -12.22 2.76 -16.27
C GLU A 85 -12.46 1.31 -16.71
N MET A 86 -13.42 0.62 -16.09
CA MET A 86 -13.80 -0.74 -16.48
C MET A 86 -14.37 -0.79 -17.91
N GLN A 87 -15.19 0.19 -18.28
CA GLN A 87 -15.75 0.28 -19.63
C GLN A 87 -14.65 0.49 -20.68
N LEU A 88 -13.68 1.36 -20.38
CA LEU A 88 -12.49 1.58 -21.22
C LEU A 88 -11.70 0.28 -21.42
N LEU A 89 -11.49 -0.48 -20.34
CA LEU A 89 -10.80 -1.77 -20.37
C LEU A 89 -11.55 -2.79 -21.25
N LEU A 90 -12.87 -2.88 -21.12
CA LEU A 90 -13.70 -3.77 -21.95
C LEU A 90 -13.62 -3.42 -23.43
N ASP A 91 -13.61 -2.15 -23.78
CA ASP A 91 -13.53 -1.71 -25.17
C ASP A 91 -12.14 -1.92 -25.76
N ALA A 92 -11.07 -1.80 -24.96
CA ALA A 92 -9.72 -2.17 -25.39
C ALA A 92 -9.61 -3.68 -25.67
N ILE A 93 -10.18 -4.54 -24.82
CA ILE A 93 -10.19 -6.00 -25.02
C ILE A 93 -10.88 -6.37 -26.34
N LYS A 94 -12.02 -5.74 -26.67
CA LYS A 94 -12.72 -6.00 -27.94
C LYS A 94 -11.88 -5.65 -29.18
N LYS A 95 -10.99 -4.67 -29.08
CA LYS A 95 -10.15 -4.18 -30.20
C LYS A 95 -8.87 -4.99 -30.41
N ILE A 96 -8.38 -5.69 -29.38
CA ILE A 96 -7.20 -6.56 -29.47
C ILE A 96 -7.56 -7.89 -30.19
N ARG A 97 -8.84 -8.11 -30.48
CA ARG A 97 -9.36 -9.29 -31.15
C ARG A 97 -9.34 -9.18 -32.67
#